data_AF-S8CR10-F1
#
_entry.id   AF-S8CR10-F1
#
_cell.length_a   1.000
_cell.length_b   1.000
_cell.length_c   1.000
_cell.angle_alpha   90.00
_cell.angle_beta   90.00
_cell.angle_gamma   90.00
#
_symmetry.space_group_name_H-M   'P 1'
#
loop_
_entity.id
_entity.type
_entity.pdbx_description
1 polymer ?
#
loop_
_entity_poly.entity_id
_entity_poly.type
_entity_poly.pdbx_seq_one_letter_code
_entity_poly.pdbx_strand_id
1 'polypeptide(L)' 'LKDWWLVKSDPGSNGRRLGVAGVSSRGNGGIRSFASAAILKRHDAVTLETADGITVLIHGQLNKYRTHQNGFPSEV' A
#
# COMPACT_ATOMS: atom_id res chain seq x y z
N LEU A 1 1.60 7.44 -3.85
CA LEU A 1 0.58 7.64 -2.79
C LEU A 1 1.16 8.61 -1.77
N LYS A 2 0.44 9.66 -1.36
CA LYS A 2 0.96 10.66 -0.39
C LYS A 2 0.57 10.36 1.05
N ASP A 3 -0.58 9.73 1.23
CA ASP A 3 -1.03 9.12 2.48
C ASP A 3 -1.23 7.64 2.18
N TRP A 4 -0.52 6.76 2.89
CA TRP A 4 -0.47 5.32 2.58
C TRP A 4 -0.41 4.46 3.84
N TRP A 5 -0.94 3.25 3.76
CA TRP A 5 -1.01 2.29 4.86
C TRP A 5 -0.97 0.85 4.34
N LEU A 6 -0.69 -0.09 5.24
CA LEU A 6 -0.68 -1.52 4.89
C LEU A 6 -2.10 -2.09 4.89
N VAL A 7 -2.35 -3.00 3.96
CA VAL A 7 -3.59 -3.78 3.86
C VAL A 7 -3.28 -5.26 3.73
N LYS A 8 -4.24 -6.10 4.09
CA LYS A 8 -4.15 -7.54 3.84
C LYS A 8 -4.54 -7.80 2.38
N SER A 9 -3.71 -8.53 1.65
CA SER A 9 -3.98 -8.94 0.27
C SER A 9 -4.48 -10.38 0.21
N ASP A 10 -5.20 -10.71 -0.86
CA ASP A 10 -5.80 -12.03 -1.03
C ASP A 10 -4.74 -13.16 -1.04
N PRO A 11 -5.03 -14.29 -0.38
CA PRO A 11 -4.09 -15.40 -0.20
C PRO A 11 -3.70 -16.11 -1.52
N GLY A 12 -4.44 -15.88 -2.61
CA GLY A 12 -4.12 -16.43 -3.94
C GLY A 12 -2.83 -15.89 -4.56
N SER A 13 -2.21 -14.85 -3.97
CA SER A 13 -1.00 -14.21 -4.47
C SER A 13 0.28 -14.86 -3.93
N ASN A 14 0.54 -16.12 -4.32
CA ASN A 14 1.76 -16.87 -3.95
C ASN A 14 2.01 -16.94 -2.43
N GLY A 15 0.96 -16.97 -1.62
CA GLY A 15 1.05 -16.99 -0.15
C GLY A 15 1.42 -15.65 0.49
N ARG A 16 1.67 -14.60 -0.30
CA ARG A 16 1.90 -13.23 0.20
C ARG A 16 0.58 -12.58 0.53
N ARG A 17 0.52 -11.90 1.67
CA ARG A 17 -0.71 -11.33 2.23
C ARG A 17 -0.60 -9.85 2.56
N LEU A 18 0.47 -9.20 2.11
CA LEU A 18 0.73 -7.80 2.40
C LEU A 18 0.57 -6.96 1.14
N GLY A 19 -0.38 -6.04 1.13
CA GLY A 19 -0.56 -5.03 0.10
C GLY A 19 -0.36 -3.63 0.66
N VAL A 20 -0.43 -2.64 -0.23
CA VAL A 20 -0.45 -1.22 0.14
C VAL A 20 -1.72 -0.58 -0.38
N ALA A 21 -2.34 0.24 0.47
CA ALA A 21 -3.39 1.15 0.06
C ALA A 21 -2.96 2.58 0.34
N GLY A 22 -3.63 3.51 -0.31
CA GLY A 22 -3.33 4.90 -0.10
C GLY A 22 -4.20 5.82 -0.92
N VAL A 23 -3.94 7.09 -0.72
CA VAL A 23 -4.64 8.18 -1.38
C VAL A 23 -3.64 8.95 -2.24
N SER A 24 -4.09 9.29 -3.45
CA SER A 24 -3.41 10.28 -4.28
C SER A 24 -4.36 11.45 -4.55
N SER A 25 -3.84 12.67 -4.38
CA SER A 25 -4.47 13.87 -4.91
C SER A 25 -3.74 14.25 -6.20
N ARG A 26 -4.48 14.27 -7.32
CA ARG A 26 -4.01 14.84 -8.58
C ARG A 26 -4.69 16.21 -8.75
N GLY A 27 -4.09 17.27 -8.23
CA GLY A 27 -4.53 18.66 -8.45
C GLY A 27 -6.06 18.84 -8.34
N ASN A 28 -6.66 19.47 -9.36
CA ASN A 28 -8.11 19.74 -9.46
C ASN A 28 -9.00 18.49 -9.63
N GLY A 29 -8.45 17.28 -9.65
CA GLY A 29 -9.13 16.04 -10.02
C GLY A 29 -9.70 15.19 -8.86
N GLY A 30 -9.75 15.73 -7.64
CA GLY A 30 -10.30 15.05 -6.47
C GLY A 30 -9.36 14.04 -5.80
N ILE A 31 -9.83 13.51 -4.67
CA ILE A 31 -9.12 12.53 -3.83
C ILE A 31 -9.48 11.12 -4.32
N ARG A 32 -8.49 10.33 -4.73
CA ARG A 32 -8.70 8.92 -5.14
C ARG A 32 -8.00 7.98 -4.18
N SER A 33 -8.75 7.00 -3.69
CA SER A 33 -8.22 5.84 -2.98
C SER A 33 -7.70 4.79 -3.97
N PHE A 34 -6.68 4.07 -3.54
CA PHE A 34 -6.03 2.99 -4.25
C PHE A 34 -5.75 1.87 -3.25
N ALA A 35 -5.91 0.61 -3.69
CA ALA A 35 -5.50 -0.58 -2.95
C ALA A 35 -4.82 -1.53 -3.93
N SER A 36 -3.65 -2.05 -3.56
CA SER A 36 -2.85 -2.90 -4.45
C SER A 36 -3.10 -4.39 -4.24
N ALA A 37 -2.70 -5.19 -5.22
CA ALA A 37 -2.38 -6.60 -5.01
C ALA A 37 -1.22 -6.77 -4.00
N ALA A 38 -0.87 -8.02 -3.67
CA ALA A 38 0.24 -8.31 -2.76
C ALA A 38 1.55 -7.68 -3.26
N ILE A 39 2.32 -7.12 -2.34
CA ILE A 39 3.69 -6.65 -2.56
C ILE A 39 4.54 -7.87 -2.90
N LEU A 40 5.03 -7.89 -4.13
CA LEU A 40 5.92 -8.90 -4.66
C LEU A 40 7.37 -8.60 -4.24
N LYS A 41 7.78 -7.34 -4.34
CA LYS A 41 9.16 -6.91 -4.07
C LYS A 41 9.18 -5.45 -3.62
N ARG A 42 10.14 -5.13 -2.75
CA ARG A 42 10.51 -3.75 -2.43
C ARG A 42 11.86 -3.46 -3.10
N HIS A 43 11.87 -2.51 -4.04
CA HIS A 43 13.10 -2.14 -4.76
C HIS A 43 13.96 -1.19 -3.93
N ASP A 44 13.33 -0.23 -3.24
CA ASP A 44 13.99 0.73 -2.35
C ASP A 44 13.03 1.17 -1.23
N ALA A 45 13.35 2.23 -0.49
CA ALA A 45 12.53 2.71 0.63
C ALA A 45 11.09 3.12 0.23
N VAL A 46 10.88 3.51 -1.03
CA VAL A 46 9.63 4.11 -1.53
C VAL A 46 9.03 3.41 -2.75
N THR A 47 9.74 2.49 -3.37
CA THR A 47 9.32 1.80 -4.60
C THR A 47 8.96 0.34 -4.33
N LEU A 48 7.68 0.00 -4.54
CA LEU A 48 7.11 -1.33 -4.36
C LEU A 48 6.66 -1.90 -5.71
N GLU A 49 6.86 -3.19 -5.93
CA GLU A 49 6.32 -3.95 -7.05
C GLU A 49 5.27 -4.93 -6.52
N THR A 50 4.12 -5.00 -7.17
CA THR A 50 2.98 -5.85 -6.77
C THR A 50 2.82 -7.05 -7.69
N ALA A 51 2.11 -8.07 -7.23
CA ALA A 51 2.00 -9.36 -7.91
C ALA A 51 1.34 -9.29 -9.31
N ASP A 52 0.56 -8.24 -9.56
CA ASP A 52 -0.05 -7.90 -10.86
C ASP A 52 0.88 -7.08 -11.77
N GLY A 53 2.16 -6.92 -11.41
CA GLY A 53 3.16 -6.20 -12.20
C GLY A 53 3.10 -4.68 -12.07
N ILE A 54 2.31 -4.14 -11.13
CA ILE A 54 2.21 -2.70 -10.92
C ILE A 54 3.36 -2.21 -10.03
N THR A 55 3.98 -1.10 -10.40
CA THR A 55 4.94 -0.38 -9.54
C THR A 55 4.22 0.73 -8.78
N VAL A 56 4.25 0.66 -7.45
CA VAL A 56 3.65 1.64 -6.54
C VAL A 56 4.75 2.46 -5.88
N LEU A 57 4.69 3.78 -6.10
CA LEU A 57 5.55 4.75 -5.42
C LEU A 57 4.82 5.31 -4.18
N ILE A 58 5.37 5.09 -3.00
CA ILE A 58 4.85 5.59 -1.72
C ILE A 58 5.67 6.79 -1.27
N HIS A 59 4.98 7.89 -0.95
CA HIS A 59 5.59 9.12 -0.45
C HIS A 59 5.00 9.44 0.92
N GLY A 60 5.84 10.00 1.80
CA GLY A 60 5.44 10.30 3.17
C GLY A 60 5.58 9.10 4.11
N GLN A 61 5.21 9.31 5.37
CA GLN A 61 5.31 8.29 6.41
C GLN A 61 4.12 7.32 6.37
N LEU A 62 4.32 6.12 6.90
CA LEU A 62 3.26 5.14 7.08
C LEU A 62 2.16 5.70 7.96
N ASN A 63 0.92 5.66 7.48
CA ASN A 63 -0.25 5.96 8.29
C ASN A 63 -0.54 4.78 9.24
N LYS A 64 0.04 4.87 10.44
CA LYS A 64 -0.07 3.83 11.47
C LYS A 64 -1.49 3.59 11.94
N TYR A 65 -2.30 4.64 12.06
CA TYR A 65 -3.71 4.52 12.45
C TYR A 65 -4.49 3.66 11.46
N ARG A 66 -4.40 3.96 10.16
CA ARG A 66 -5.08 3.17 9.12
C ARG A 66 -4.50 1.77 8.95
N THR A 67 -3.19 1.61 9.17
CA THR A 67 -2.54 0.29 9.21
C THR A 67 -3.13 -0.55 10.34
N HIS A 68 -3.26 0.01 11.54
CA HIS A 68 -3.86 -0.67 12.68
C HIS A 68 -5.34 -1.02 12.42
N GLN A 69 -6.12 -0.12 11.82
CA GLN A 69 -7.50 -0.41 11.41
C GLN A 69 -7.61 -1.56 10.40
N ASN A 70 -6.56 -1.83 9.61
CA ASN A 70 -6.50 -2.98 8.71
C ASN A 70 -6.02 -4.27 9.40
N GLY A 71 -5.98 -4.28 10.73
CA GLY A 71 -5.68 -5.45 11.54
C GLY A 71 -4.20 -5.80 11.57
N PHE A 72 -3.34 -4.79 11.45
CA PHE A 72 -1.92 -4.86 11.78
C PHE A 72 -1.69 -4.36 13.22
N PRO A 73 -0.67 -4.88 13.92
CA PRO A 73 -0.36 -4.42 15.27
C PRO A 73 0.30 -3.03 15.23
N SER A 74 0.33 -2.34 16.37
CA SER A 74 0.76 -0.93 16.44
C SER A 74 2.27 -0.73 16.36
N GLU A 75 3.06 -1.78 16.57
CA GLU A 75 4.53 -1.75 16.49
C GLU A 75 5.06 -1.65 15.06
N VAL A 76 4.22 -1.88 14.05
CA VAL A 76 4.56 -1.75 12.62
C VAL A 76 5.04 -0.33 12.28
#